data_AF-A0A2V5N295-F1
#
_entry.id   AF-A0A2V5N295-F1
#
_cell.length_a   1.000
_cell.length_b   1.000
_cell.length_c   1.000
_cell.angle_alpha   90.00
_cell.angle_beta   90.00
_cell.angle_gamma   90.00
#
_symmetry.space_group_name_H-M   'P 1'
#
loop_
_entity.id
_entity.type
_entity.pdbx_description
1 polymer ?
#
loop_
_entity_poly.entity_id
_entity_poly.type
_entity_poly.pdbx_seq_one_letter_code
_entity_poly.pdbx_strand_id
1 'polypeptide(L)'
;MPPCYYFRVETTGQPNSSSLARRLGDTAHVSPLWRKVCLMSGCSEDRVGEWLLRCAVQRGASHYERPFASDLPPDNSGLSNEEVAVALCLGQHPYNSAFIRAAAQLLSSPQTNAPRLARLAIMERVEPVLLDIAKMAARFAPAEEPWAYLLCHLPQRRSCSPGALPHWSRFVSQTGVTPFGGGPEIKWLRRREPGE
;
A
#
# COMPACT_ATOMS: atom_id res chain seq x y z
N MET A 1 -30.42 -35.91 -17.37
CA MET A 1 -30.02 -34.50 -17.59
C MET A 1 -29.93 -33.83 -16.22
N PRO A 2 -28.75 -33.40 -15.77
CA PRO A 2 -28.62 -32.75 -14.47
C PRO A 2 -29.00 -31.26 -14.56
N PRO A 3 -29.54 -30.67 -13.48
CA PRO A 3 -29.94 -29.27 -13.48
C PRO A 3 -28.71 -28.36 -13.46
N CYS A 4 -28.66 -27.42 -14.41
CA CYS A 4 -27.69 -26.35 -14.45
C CYS A 4 -27.89 -25.44 -13.23
N TYR A 5 -26.99 -25.53 -12.25
CA TYR A 5 -26.90 -24.55 -11.19
C TYR A 5 -26.45 -23.22 -11.81
N TYR A 6 -27.40 -22.31 -12.02
CA TYR A 6 -27.11 -20.90 -12.21
C TYR A 6 -26.47 -20.40 -10.91
N PHE A 7 -25.14 -20.29 -10.91
CA PHE A 7 -24.42 -19.54 -9.88
C PHE A 7 -24.78 -18.07 -10.07
N ARG A 8 -25.81 -17.63 -9.34
CA ARG A 8 -26.15 -16.23 -9.21
C ARG A 8 -24.99 -15.60 -8.45
N VAL A 9 -24.08 -14.94 -9.17
CA VAL A 9 -23.10 -14.06 -8.54
C VAL A 9 -23.90 -12.91 -7.94
N GLU A 10 -24.22 -13.02 -6.66
CA GLU A 10 -24.71 -11.91 -5.88
C GLU A 10 -23.58 -10.88 -5.84
N THR A 11 -23.72 -9.85 -6.66
CA THR A 11 -22.99 -8.61 -6.53
C THR A 11 -23.36 -8.00 -5.18
N THR A 12 -22.65 -8.38 -4.12
CA THR A 12 -22.65 -7.61 -2.88
C THR A 12 -21.93 -6.30 -3.17
N GLY A 13 -22.68 -5.33 -3.69
CA GLY A 13 -22.41 -3.95 -3.37
C GLY A 13 -22.45 -3.84 -1.85
N GLN A 14 -21.31 -3.59 -1.22
CA GLN A 14 -21.28 -3.17 0.18
C GLN A 14 -21.18 -1.63 0.21
N PRO A 15 -22.30 -0.93 0.43
CA PRO A 15 -22.27 0.47 0.83
C PRO A 15 -21.98 0.47 2.34
N ASN A 16 -20.71 0.64 2.71
CA ASN A 16 -20.19 1.11 4.02
C ASN A 16 -18.71 0.69 4.10
N SER A 17 -17.84 1.34 3.32
CA SER A 17 -16.40 1.14 3.41
C SER A 17 -15.91 1.63 4.77
N SER A 18 -15.85 0.72 5.76
CA SER A 18 -15.23 1.00 7.05
C SER A 18 -13.83 1.59 6.82
N SER A 19 -13.50 2.66 7.54
CA SER A 19 -12.17 3.25 7.47
C SER A 19 -11.10 2.21 7.84
N LEU A 20 -9.88 2.42 7.35
CA LEU A 20 -8.75 1.54 7.68
C LEU A 20 -8.55 1.45 9.20
N ALA A 21 -8.63 2.57 9.93
CA ALA A 21 -8.56 2.58 11.40
C ALA A 21 -9.62 1.66 12.02
N ARG A 22 -10.87 1.72 11.54
CA ARG A 22 -11.95 0.86 12.04
C ARG A 22 -11.69 -0.62 11.76
N ARG A 23 -11.13 -0.98 10.59
CA ARG A 23 -10.74 -2.37 10.30
C ARG A 23 -9.58 -2.86 11.18
N LEU A 24 -8.69 -1.95 11.57
CA LEU A 24 -7.59 -2.24 12.48
C LEU A 24 -8.02 -2.28 13.96
N GLY A 25 -9.27 -1.92 14.27
CA GLY A 25 -9.75 -1.81 15.65
C GLY A 25 -9.17 -0.60 16.38
N ASP A 26 -8.82 0.45 15.65
CA ASP A 26 -8.28 1.71 16.15
C ASP A 26 -9.23 2.88 15.82
N THR A 27 -8.92 4.05 16.37
CA THR A 27 -9.59 5.32 16.11
C THR A 27 -8.86 6.10 15.02
N ALA A 28 -9.61 6.87 14.22
CA ALA A 28 -9.00 7.68 13.17
C ALA A 28 -8.08 8.74 13.78
N HIS A 29 -6.81 8.74 13.37
CA HIS A 29 -5.84 9.74 13.77
C HIS A 29 -6.06 11.06 13.01
N VAL A 30 -5.91 12.20 13.69
CA VAL A 30 -5.85 13.51 13.04
C VAL A 30 -4.44 13.72 12.49
N SER A 31 -4.24 13.34 11.23
CA SER A 31 -2.94 13.33 10.56
C SER A 31 -2.50 14.74 10.10
N PRO A 32 -1.36 15.28 10.60
CA PRO A 32 -0.76 16.48 10.04
C PRO A 32 -0.31 16.27 8.59
N LEU A 33 0.20 15.07 8.26
CA LEU A 33 0.53 14.71 6.88
C LEU A 33 -0.69 14.79 5.96
N TRP A 34 -1.87 14.35 6.40
CA TRP A 34 -3.09 14.46 5.61
C TRP A 34 -3.41 15.90 5.24
N ARG A 35 -3.30 16.83 6.19
CA ARG A 35 -3.53 18.26 5.93
C ARG A 35 -2.52 18.79 4.90
N LYS A 36 -1.24 18.43 5.05
CA LYS A 36 -0.19 18.77 4.07
C LYS A 36 -0.56 18.24 2.68
N VAL A 37 -0.94 16.97 2.58
CA VAL A 37 -1.31 16.32 1.32
C VAL A 37 -2.53 17.00 0.68
N CYS A 38 -3.58 17.29 1.45
CA CYS A 38 -4.78 17.97 0.91
C CYS A 38 -4.41 19.33 0.32
N LEU A 39 -3.61 20.12 1.02
CA LEU A 39 -3.12 21.42 0.55
C LEU A 39 -2.29 21.30 -0.73
N MET A 40 -1.45 20.26 -0.83
CA MET A 40 -0.52 20.08 -1.96
C MET A 40 -1.13 19.36 -3.16
N SER A 41 -2.21 18.61 -2.96
CA SER A 41 -2.86 17.80 -4.01
C SER A 41 -3.58 18.64 -5.06
N GLY A 42 -4.08 19.82 -4.68
CA GLY A 42 -4.89 20.66 -5.57
C GLY A 42 -6.24 20.06 -5.96
N CYS A 43 -6.69 18.99 -5.31
CA CYS A 43 -7.97 18.33 -5.56
C CYS A 43 -8.85 18.31 -4.30
N SER A 44 -10.13 17.99 -4.48
CA SER A 44 -11.07 17.81 -3.36
C SER A 44 -10.68 16.60 -2.50
N GLU A 45 -10.96 16.65 -1.19
CA GLU A 45 -10.50 15.63 -0.23
C GLU A 45 -10.91 14.20 -0.61
N ASP A 46 -12.07 14.02 -1.24
CA ASP A 46 -12.59 12.73 -1.71
C ASP A 46 -11.73 12.12 -2.83
N ARG A 47 -10.99 12.95 -3.58
CA ARG A 47 -10.13 12.53 -4.69
C ARG A 47 -8.66 12.39 -4.31
N VAL A 48 -8.26 12.87 -3.13
CA VAL A 48 -6.87 12.83 -2.67
C VAL A 48 -6.30 11.42 -2.63
N GLY A 49 -7.10 10.42 -2.23
CA GLY A 49 -6.66 9.02 -2.25
C GLY A 49 -6.33 8.50 -3.65
N GLU A 50 -7.14 8.87 -4.65
CA GLU A 50 -6.89 8.50 -6.05
C GLU A 50 -5.68 9.25 -6.61
N TRP A 51 -5.55 10.54 -6.27
CA TRP A 51 -4.38 11.34 -6.59
C TRP A 51 -3.09 10.74 -6.02
N LEU A 52 -3.07 10.38 -4.74
CA LEU A 52 -1.93 9.73 -4.08
C LEU A 52 -1.53 8.42 -4.79
N LEU A 53 -2.53 7.60 -5.17
CA LEU A 53 -2.26 6.36 -5.89
C LEU A 53 -1.64 6.65 -7.26
N ARG A 54 -2.13 7.67 -7.96
CA ARG A 54 -1.54 8.09 -9.24
C ARG A 54 -0.09 8.56 -9.06
N CYS A 55 0.19 9.37 -8.04
CA CYS A 55 1.55 9.81 -7.73
C CYS A 55 2.46 8.61 -7.43
N ALA A 56 1.98 7.63 -6.64
CA ALA A 56 2.75 6.42 -6.36
C ALA A 56 3.07 5.61 -7.62
N VAL A 57 2.10 5.45 -8.54
CA VAL A 57 2.32 4.78 -9.83
C VAL A 57 3.34 5.55 -10.66
N GLN A 58 3.17 6.87 -10.82
CA GLN A 58 4.10 7.72 -11.57
C GLN A 58 5.53 7.69 -11.00
N ARG A 59 5.66 7.48 -9.69
CA ARG A 59 6.95 7.35 -9.01
C ARG A 59 7.55 5.95 -9.05
N GLY A 60 6.87 4.94 -9.58
CA GLY A 60 7.43 3.60 -9.79
C GLY A 60 6.65 2.43 -9.20
N ALA A 61 5.46 2.65 -8.62
CA ALA A 61 4.55 1.56 -8.22
C ALA A 61 3.78 0.97 -9.42
N SER A 62 4.54 0.56 -10.44
CA SER A 62 4.05 0.22 -11.79
C SER A 62 3.10 -0.98 -11.85
N HIS A 63 3.11 -1.87 -10.85
CA HIS A 63 2.19 -3.01 -10.81
C HIS A 63 0.72 -2.57 -10.66
N TYR A 64 0.52 -1.33 -10.19
CA TYR A 64 -0.79 -0.73 -9.96
C TYR A 64 -1.15 0.30 -11.04
N GLU A 65 -0.43 0.30 -12.16
CA GLU A 65 -0.74 1.15 -13.31
C GLU A 65 -2.14 0.86 -13.85
N ARG A 66 -2.90 1.94 -14.04
CA ARG A 66 -4.27 1.91 -14.53
C ARG A 66 -4.64 3.28 -15.12
N PRO A 67 -5.72 3.38 -15.89
CA PRO A 67 -6.27 4.68 -16.27
C PRO A 67 -6.67 5.48 -15.03
N PHE A 68 -6.23 6.74 -14.96
CA PHE A 68 -6.64 7.71 -13.95
C PHE A 68 -7.42 8.83 -14.63
N ALA A 69 -8.29 9.51 -13.89
CA ALA A 69 -9.01 10.66 -14.42
C ALA A 69 -8.03 11.75 -14.90
N SER A 70 -8.27 12.28 -16.10
CA SER A 70 -7.37 13.22 -16.79
C SER A 70 -7.30 14.59 -16.11
N ASP A 71 -8.30 14.92 -15.30
CA ASP A 71 -8.43 16.16 -14.56
C ASP A 71 -7.75 16.13 -13.18
N LEU A 72 -7.16 14.99 -12.78
CA LEU A 72 -6.37 14.93 -11.54
C LEU A 72 -5.10 15.80 -11.68
N PRO A 73 -4.77 16.65 -10.69
CA PRO A 73 -3.59 17.51 -10.71
C PRO A 73 -2.28 16.71 -10.74
N PRO A 74 -1.22 17.18 -11.43
CA PRO A 74 0.05 16.45 -11.56
C PRO A 74 0.69 16.07 -10.22
N ASP A 75 1.64 15.14 -10.23
CA ASP A 75 2.45 14.82 -9.06
C ASP A 75 3.18 16.07 -8.53
N ASN A 76 3.32 16.15 -7.22
CA ASN A 76 3.97 17.24 -6.52
C ASN A 76 5.27 16.78 -5.88
N SER A 77 6.40 17.24 -6.44
CA SER A 77 7.76 16.90 -5.97
C SER A 77 8.07 17.39 -4.55
N GLY A 78 7.25 18.27 -3.98
CA GLY A 78 7.37 18.69 -2.58
C GLY A 78 6.91 17.63 -1.56
N LEU A 79 6.31 16.53 -2.00
CA LEU A 79 6.06 15.33 -1.19
C LEU A 79 7.12 14.27 -1.46
N SER A 80 7.75 13.72 -0.41
CA SER A 80 8.67 12.60 -0.58
C SER A 80 7.94 11.27 -0.84
N ASN A 81 8.67 10.24 -1.29
CA ASN A 81 8.08 8.91 -1.51
C ASN A 81 7.54 8.31 -0.20
N GLU A 82 8.25 8.52 0.91
CA GLU A 82 7.80 8.11 2.25
C GLU A 82 6.50 8.81 2.63
N GLU A 83 6.37 10.11 2.35
CA GLU A 83 5.15 10.87 2.64
C GLU A 83 3.97 10.38 1.79
N VAL A 84 4.17 10.14 0.49
CA VAL A 84 3.12 9.59 -0.39
C VAL A 84 2.69 8.19 0.09
N ALA A 85 3.64 7.32 0.39
CA ALA A 85 3.35 5.97 0.84
C ALA A 85 2.67 5.92 2.23
N VAL A 86 3.13 6.74 3.17
CA VAL A 86 2.50 6.85 4.51
C VAL A 86 1.10 7.42 4.37
N ALA A 87 0.90 8.42 3.51
CA ALA A 87 -0.42 8.99 3.25
C ALA A 87 -1.41 7.94 2.74
N LEU A 88 -0.99 7.08 1.79
CA LEU A 88 -1.81 5.95 1.30
C LEU A 88 -2.22 4.96 2.41
N CYS A 89 -1.46 4.89 3.50
CA CYS A 89 -1.69 3.98 4.63
C CYS A 89 -2.43 4.63 5.80
N LEU A 90 -2.90 5.88 5.69
CA LEU A 90 -3.55 6.57 6.80
C LEU A 90 -4.89 5.94 7.18
N GLY A 91 -5.10 5.77 8.50
CA GLY A 91 -6.29 5.14 9.05
C GLY A 91 -7.62 5.82 8.72
N GLN A 92 -7.60 7.11 8.37
CA GLN A 92 -8.78 7.89 8.01
C GLN A 92 -9.36 7.56 6.63
N HIS A 93 -8.57 6.94 5.74
CA HIS A 93 -9.06 6.55 4.43
C HIS A 93 -10.13 5.47 4.52
N PRO A 94 -11.12 5.47 3.61
CA PRO A 94 -11.88 4.26 3.30
C PRO A 94 -10.90 3.14 2.96
N TYR A 95 -11.13 1.94 3.50
CA TYR A 95 -10.21 0.83 3.23
C TYR A 95 -10.12 0.56 1.72
N ASN A 96 -8.89 0.65 1.19
CA ASN A 96 -8.57 0.30 -0.18
C ASN A 96 -7.26 -0.50 -0.22
N SER A 97 -7.36 -1.79 -0.55
CA SER A 97 -6.18 -2.66 -0.63
C SER A 97 -5.14 -2.19 -1.65
N ALA A 98 -5.54 -1.49 -2.72
CA ALA A 98 -4.62 -0.97 -3.71
C ALA A 98 -3.70 0.11 -3.13
N PHE A 99 -4.17 0.91 -2.17
CA PHE A 99 -3.35 1.95 -1.54
C PHE A 99 -2.21 1.34 -0.73
N ILE A 100 -2.53 0.37 0.13
CA ILE A 100 -1.55 -0.32 0.98
C ILE A 100 -0.52 -1.06 0.11
N ARG A 101 -0.99 -1.71 -0.95
CA ARG A 101 -0.15 -2.45 -1.88
C ARG A 101 0.76 -1.55 -2.72
N ALA A 102 0.25 -0.42 -3.20
CA ALA A 102 1.05 0.57 -3.92
C ALA A 102 2.07 1.24 -3.01
N ALA A 103 1.71 1.54 -1.76
CA ALA A 103 2.64 2.04 -0.76
C ALA A 103 3.78 1.05 -0.51
N ALA A 104 3.47 -0.25 -0.36
CA ALA A 104 4.49 -1.29 -0.21
C ALA A 104 5.43 -1.36 -1.42
N GLN A 105 4.90 -1.32 -2.65
CA GLN A 105 5.77 -1.33 -3.83
C GLN A 105 6.62 -0.06 -3.90
N LEU A 106 6.04 1.12 -3.69
CA LEU A 106 6.74 2.40 -3.75
C LEU A 106 7.88 2.48 -2.72
N LEU A 107 7.66 1.99 -1.50
CA LEU A 107 8.67 1.97 -0.44
C LEU A 107 9.75 0.92 -0.66
N SER A 108 9.51 -0.10 -1.47
CA SER A 108 10.47 -1.16 -1.80
C SER A 108 11.48 -0.66 -2.84
N SER A 109 12.26 0.33 -2.43
CA SER A 109 13.24 1.08 -3.21
C SER A 109 14.47 1.29 -2.34
N PRO A 110 15.69 1.02 -2.86
CA PRO A 110 16.91 1.21 -2.09
C PRO A 110 17.19 2.69 -1.75
N GLN A 111 16.51 3.63 -2.41
CA GLN A 111 16.60 5.06 -2.12
C GLN A 111 15.68 5.51 -0.98
N THR A 112 14.81 4.62 -0.46
CA THR A 112 13.90 4.97 0.64
C THR A 112 14.68 5.22 1.93
N ASN A 113 14.42 6.36 2.57
CA ASN A 113 15.06 6.70 3.84
C ASN A 113 14.34 6.01 5.00
N ALA A 114 14.84 4.84 5.41
CA ALA A 114 14.22 4.01 6.45
C ALA A 114 14.06 4.72 7.82
N PRO A 115 15.05 5.47 8.34
CA PRO A 115 14.88 6.26 9.58
C PRO A 115 13.76 7.31 9.48
N ARG A 116 13.68 8.04 8.35
CA ARG A 116 12.61 9.02 8.11
C ARG A 116 11.26 8.35 8.03
N LEU A 117 11.17 7.22 7.32
CA LEU A 117 9.96 6.42 7.21
C LEU A 117 9.48 5.93 8.58
N ALA A 118 10.38 5.43 9.42
CA ALA A 118 10.05 4.98 10.77
C ALA A 118 9.48 6.12 11.62
N ARG A 119 10.10 7.30 11.57
CA ARG A 119 9.60 8.50 12.26
C ARG A 119 8.21 8.92 11.76
N LEU A 120 8.00 8.96 10.44
CA LEU A 120 6.70 9.28 9.85
C LEU A 120 5.65 8.25 10.26
N ALA A 121 6.00 6.97 10.28
CA ALA A 121 5.09 5.91 10.65
C ALA A 121 4.56 6.07 12.09
N ILE A 122 5.44 6.45 13.01
CA ILE A 122 5.09 6.70 14.41
C ILE A 122 4.21 7.94 14.55
N MET A 123 4.61 9.04 13.89
CA MET A 123 3.87 10.30 13.93
C MET A 123 2.44 10.13 13.40
N GLU A 124 2.28 9.37 12.32
CA GLU A 124 1.00 9.20 11.60
C GLU A 124 0.22 7.96 12.04
N ARG A 125 0.71 7.22 13.04
CA ARG A 125 0.13 5.98 13.58
C ARG A 125 -0.09 4.88 12.54
N VAL A 126 0.78 4.79 11.53
CA VAL A 126 0.72 3.74 10.49
C VAL A 126 1.67 2.57 10.77
N GLU A 127 2.29 2.52 11.96
CA GLU A 127 3.22 1.44 12.33
C GLU A 127 2.59 0.05 12.19
N PRO A 128 1.33 -0.21 12.60
CA PRO A 128 0.73 -1.54 12.44
C PRO A 128 0.66 -2.00 10.99
N VAL A 129 0.38 -1.07 10.06
CA VAL A 129 0.30 -1.37 8.62
C VAL A 129 1.69 -1.66 8.06
N LEU A 130 2.67 -0.80 8.36
CA LEU A 130 4.03 -0.97 7.85
C LEU A 130 4.74 -2.18 8.47
N LEU A 131 4.50 -2.48 9.75
CA LEU A 131 5.03 -3.69 10.39
C LEU A 131 4.43 -4.97 9.80
N ASP A 132 3.14 -4.96 9.45
CA ASP A 132 2.51 -6.11 8.79
C ASP A 132 3.12 -6.35 7.40
N ILE A 133 3.31 -5.29 6.60
CA ILE A 133 4.02 -5.36 5.32
C ILE A 133 5.45 -5.86 5.53
N ALA A 134 6.18 -5.33 6.52
CA ALA A 134 7.55 -5.71 6.79
C ALA A 134 7.68 -7.18 7.23
N LYS A 135 6.74 -7.70 8.03
CA LYS A 135 6.66 -9.12 8.39
C LYS A 135 6.44 -10.00 7.16
N MET A 136 5.66 -9.55 6.18
CA MET A 136 5.48 -10.26 4.92
C MET A 136 6.75 -10.19 4.06
N ALA A 137 7.36 -9.00 3.94
CA ALA A 137 8.60 -8.80 3.21
C ALA A 137 9.72 -9.70 3.75
N ALA A 138 9.85 -9.84 5.07
CA ALA A 138 10.85 -10.70 5.69
C ALA A 138 10.80 -12.17 5.26
N ARG A 139 9.64 -12.65 4.79
CA ARG A 139 9.47 -14.03 4.31
C ARG A 139 10.00 -14.25 2.89
N PHE A 140 9.99 -13.21 2.06
CA PHE A 140 10.30 -13.31 0.62
C PHE A 140 11.55 -12.52 0.22
N ALA A 141 11.91 -11.49 0.99
CA ALA A 141 13.02 -10.61 0.76
C ALA A 141 13.60 -10.08 2.10
N PRO A 142 14.20 -10.96 2.93
CA PRO A 142 14.60 -10.65 4.31
C PRO A 142 15.64 -9.54 4.47
N ALA A 143 16.49 -9.34 3.46
CA ALA A 143 17.55 -8.33 3.47
C ALA A 143 17.12 -7.00 2.80
N GLU A 144 15.88 -6.89 2.34
CA GLU A 144 15.44 -5.67 1.65
C GLU A 144 15.16 -4.53 2.63
N GLU A 145 15.81 -3.40 2.36
CA GLU A 145 15.46 -2.12 2.95
C GLU A 145 14.29 -1.47 2.20
N PRO A 146 13.39 -0.74 2.89
CA PRO A 146 13.45 -0.32 4.30
C PRO A 146 12.88 -1.36 5.29
N TRP A 147 12.39 -2.51 4.81
CA TRP A 147 11.58 -3.43 5.60
C TRP A 147 12.35 -4.06 6.76
N ALA A 148 13.60 -4.47 6.52
CA ALA A 148 14.48 -4.98 7.56
C ALA A 148 14.69 -3.95 8.68
N TYR A 149 14.97 -2.69 8.33
CA TYR A 149 15.09 -1.61 9.30
C TYR A 149 13.81 -1.39 10.10
N LEU A 150 12.64 -1.36 9.45
CA LEU A 150 11.36 -1.11 10.14
C LEU A 150 11.02 -2.18 11.18
N LEU A 151 11.34 -3.45 10.91
CA LEU A 151 11.12 -4.55 11.88
C LEU A 151 11.91 -4.36 13.17
N CYS A 152 13.11 -3.79 13.08
CA CYS A 152 13.99 -3.57 14.22
C CYS A 152 13.67 -2.26 14.97
N HIS A 153 13.12 -1.25 14.30
CA HIS A 153 13.04 0.12 14.85
C HIS A 153 11.61 0.60 15.14
N LEU A 154 10.57 -0.01 14.57
CA LEU A 154 9.19 0.37 14.89
C LEU A 154 8.70 -0.28 16.17
N PRO A 155 7.94 0.45 17.01
CA PRO A 155 7.32 -0.14 18.19
C PRO A 155 6.30 -1.20 17.78
N GLN A 156 6.40 -2.39 18.37
CA GLN A 156 5.42 -3.46 18.20
C GLN A 156 4.10 -3.05 18.86
N ARG A 157 3.22 -2.38 18.09
CA ARG A 157 1.84 -2.11 18.48
C ARG A 157 0.97 -3.38 18.33
N ARG A 158 -0.27 -3.32 18.84
CA ARG A 158 -1.24 -4.40 18.72
C ARG A 158 -1.29 -4.92 17.29
N SER A 159 -1.23 -6.25 17.17
CA SER A 159 -1.31 -6.91 15.86
C SER A 159 -2.65 -6.61 15.20
N CYS A 160 -2.61 -6.36 13.89
CA CYS A 160 -3.80 -6.19 13.08
C CYS A 160 -4.66 -7.45 13.16
N SER A 161 -5.99 -7.30 13.19
CA SER A 161 -6.89 -8.46 13.15
C SER A 161 -6.66 -9.27 11.86
N PRO A 162 -6.71 -10.62 11.91
CA PRO A 162 -6.57 -11.44 10.71
C PRO A 162 -7.55 -11.00 9.62
N GLY A 163 -7.06 -10.77 8.40
CA GLY A 163 -7.87 -10.30 7.26
C GLY A 163 -8.16 -8.79 7.22
N ALA A 164 -7.64 -8.00 8.18
CA ALA A 164 -7.75 -6.55 8.15
C ALA A 164 -6.88 -5.91 7.04
N LEU A 165 -5.74 -6.54 6.73
CA LEU A 165 -4.77 -6.09 5.74
C LEU A 165 -4.67 -7.07 4.55
N PRO A 166 -4.10 -6.63 3.40
CA PRO A 166 -3.97 -7.47 2.22
C PRO A 166 -3.20 -8.77 2.50
N HIS A 167 -3.64 -9.87 1.91
CA HIS A 167 -2.92 -11.15 2.00
C HIS A 167 -1.54 -11.05 1.32
N TRP A 168 -0.53 -11.76 1.85
CA TRP A 168 0.87 -11.67 1.38
C TRP A 168 1.04 -11.87 -0.14
N SER A 169 0.22 -12.72 -0.76
CA SER A 169 0.27 -12.98 -2.21
C SER A 169 -0.02 -11.74 -3.06
N ARG A 170 -0.50 -10.67 -2.45
CA ARG A 170 -0.77 -9.38 -3.10
C ARG A 170 0.44 -8.44 -3.16
N PHE A 171 1.53 -8.77 -2.47
CA PHE A 171 2.78 -8.00 -2.45
C PHE A 171 3.91 -8.64 -3.27
N VAL A 172 3.66 -9.79 -3.89
CA VAL A 172 4.64 -10.56 -4.64
C VAL A 172 4.16 -10.79 -6.07
N SER A 173 5.11 -10.91 -6.99
CA SER A 173 4.89 -11.51 -8.30
C SER A 173 5.19 -13.01 -8.20
N GLN A 174 4.28 -13.84 -8.72
CA GLN A 174 4.47 -15.29 -8.81
C GLN A 174 4.56 -15.65 -10.28
N THR A 175 5.69 -16.22 -10.71
CA THR A 175 5.75 -16.84 -12.03
C THR A 175 5.11 -18.23 -11.97
N GLY A 176 4.33 -18.57 -12.99
CA GLY A 176 3.87 -19.95 -13.17
C GLY A 176 5.04 -20.89 -13.48
N VAL A 177 4.74 -22.18 -13.68
CA VAL A 177 5.74 -23.14 -14.16
C VAL A 177 6.35 -22.61 -15.45
N THR A 178 7.65 -22.36 -15.45
CA THR A 178 8.34 -21.84 -16.63
C THR A 178 8.45 -22.95 -17.69
N PRO A 179 8.43 -22.62 -19.00
CA PRO A 179 8.51 -23.62 -20.08
C PRO A 179 9.74 -24.53 -20.00
N PHE A 180 10.79 -24.11 -19.27
CA PHE A 180 12.05 -24.83 -19.11
C PHE A 180 12.13 -25.66 -17.81
N GLY A 181 11.00 -25.91 -17.13
CA GLY A 181 10.97 -26.77 -15.94
C GLY A 181 11.50 -26.12 -14.66
N GLY A 182 11.77 -24.81 -14.66
CA GLY A 182 12.05 -24.06 -13.45
C GLY A 182 10.79 -23.95 -12.59
N GLY A 183 10.93 -24.27 -11.30
CA GLY A 183 9.85 -24.14 -10.30
C GLY A 183 9.31 -22.70 -10.21
N PRO A 184 8.10 -22.51 -9.66
CA PRO A 184 7.49 -21.19 -9.54
C PRO A 184 8.37 -20.28 -8.69
N GLU A 185 8.72 -19.12 -9.23
CA GLU A 185 9.53 -18.11 -8.52
C GLU A 185 8.60 -17.08 -7.91
N ILE A 186 8.80 -16.79 -6.62
CA ILE A 186 8.06 -15.76 -5.90
C ILE A 186 9.01 -14.60 -5.63
N LYS A 187 8.71 -13.44 -6.23
CA LYS A 187 9.52 -12.22 -6.11
C LYS A 187 8.73 -11.12 -5.41
N TRP A 188 9.35 -10.48 -4.42
CA TRP A 188 8.78 -9.29 -3.79
C TRP A 188 8.66 -8.15 -4.80
N LEU A 189 7.52 -7.45 -4.82
CA LEU A 189 7.31 -6.33 -5.72
C LEU A 189 8.14 -5.13 -5.27
N ARG A 190 9.06 -4.71 -6.13
CA ARG A 190 9.89 -3.52 -5.93
C ARG A 190 9.37 -2.34 -6.75
N ARG A 191 9.75 -1.15 -6.31
CA ARG A 191 9.59 0.08 -7.10
C ARG A 191 10.42 -0.06 -8.37
N ARG A 192 9.84 0.30 -9.51
CA ARG A 192 10.60 0.46 -10.76
C ARG A 192 11.45 1.73 -10.64
N GLU A 193 12.76 1.58 -10.74
CA GLU A 193 13.68 2.72 -10.72
C GLU A 193 13.81 3.36 -12.11
N PRO A 194 14.10 4.67 -12.20
CA PRO A 194 14.34 5.32 -13.49
C PRO A 194 15.56 4.69 -14.18
N GLY A 195 15.36 4.06 -15.35
CA GLY A 195 16.43 3.45 -16.16
C GLY A 195 16.42 1.92 -16.21
N GLU A 196 15.49 1.27 -15.52
CA GLU A 196 15.15 -0.16 -15.67
C GLU A 196 14.05 -0.37 -16.74
#